data_AF-A0A2N2LGM4-F1
#
_entry.id   AF-A0A2N2LGM4-F1
#
_cell.length_a   1.000
_cell.length_b   1.000
_cell.length_c   1.000
_cell.angle_alpha   90.00
_cell.angle_beta   90.00
_cell.angle_gamma   90.00
#
_symmetry.space_group_name_H-M   'P 1'
#
loop_
_entity.id
_entity.type
_entity.pdbx_description
1 polymer ?
#
loop_
_entity_poly.entity_id
_entity_poly.type
_entity_poly.pdbx_seq_one_letter_code
_entity_poly.pdbx_strand_id
1 'polypeptide(L)'
;MKHYFQKLAYSMAMLIFLLVTSSCALIVSEPVHPRHRQRVIWIEDVSYRQVYYIHNNNVVIVSQEPEYHKPHKNKKPKGNNGNHHGH
;
A
#
# COMPACT_ATOMS: atom_id res chain seq x y z
N MET A 1 -35.67 -44.46 11.73
CA MET A 1 -34.92 -43.39 12.43
C MET A 1 -33.59 -43.02 11.76
N LYS A 2 -32.79 -43.95 11.21
CA LYS A 2 -31.47 -43.65 10.59
C LYS A 2 -31.51 -42.63 9.44
N HIS A 3 -32.55 -42.64 8.59
CA HIS A 3 -32.70 -41.69 7.49
C HIS A 3 -32.98 -40.24 7.91
N TYR A 4 -33.59 -40.03 9.08
CA TYR A 4 -33.83 -38.69 9.62
C TYR A 4 -32.52 -38.06 10.09
N PHE A 5 -31.67 -38.84 10.76
CA PHE A 5 -30.33 -38.38 11.15
C PHE A 5 -29.44 -38.04 9.96
N GLN A 6 -29.50 -38.82 8.87
CA GLN A 6 -28.78 -38.47 7.64
C GLN A 6 -29.25 -37.14 7.04
N LYS A 7 -30.57 -36.92 6.93
CA LYS A 7 -31.11 -35.65 6.41
C LYS A 7 -30.71 -34.45 7.26
N LEU A 8 -30.67 -34.63 8.58
CA LEU A 8 -30.28 -33.60 9.54
C LEU A 8 -28.77 -33.28 9.45
N ALA A 9 -27.93 -34.29 9.21
CA ALA A 9 -26.51 -34.08 8.96
C ALA A 9 -26.25 -33.33 7.65
N TYR A 10 -26.98 -33.67 6.57
CA TYR A 10 -26.85 -32.99 5.28
C TYR A 10 -27.31 -31.53 5.34
N SER A 11 -28.40 -31.23 6.05
CA SER A 11 -28.88 -29.85 6.21
C SER A 11 -27.91 -29.00 7.03
N MET A 12 -27.32 -29.57 8.09
CA MET A 12 -26.30 -28.89 8.89
C MET A 12 -25.03 -28.63 8.09
N ALA A 13 -24.57 -29.60 7.29
CA ALA A 13 -23.41 -29.42 6.42
C ALA A 13 -23.64 -28.30 5.39
N MET A 14 -24.80 -28.27 4.74
CA MET A 14 -25.17 -27.20 3.79
C MET A 14 -25.20 -25.82 4.44
N LEU A 15 -25.73 -25.73 5.66
CA LEU A 15 -25.77 -24.47 6.43
C LEU A 15 -24.35 -23.96 6.73
N ILE A 16 -23.44 -24.85 7.13
CA ILE A 16 -22.03 -24.52 7.39
C ILE A 16 -21.36 -24.02 6.10
N PHE A 17 -21.58 -24.70 4.97
CA PHE A 17 -21.04 -24.26 3.68
C PHE A 17 -21.54 -22.86 3.27
N LEU A 18 -22.82 -22.56 3.46
CA LEU A 18 -23.38 -21.23 3.19
C LEU A 18 -22.77 -20.14 4.09
N LEU A 19 -22.60 -20.42 5.38
CA LEU A 19 -21.99 -19.49 6.33
C LEU A 19 -20.51 -19.22 6.03
N VAL A 20 -19.74 -20.27 5.69
CA VAL A 20 -18.31 -20.14 5.37
C VAL A 20 -18.11 -19.39 4.06
N THR A 21 -18.85 -19.74 3.00
CA THR A 21 -18.75 -19.05 1.70
C THR A 21 -19.17 -17.58 1.78
N SER A 22 -20.24 -17.26 2.54
CA SER A 22 -20.67 -15.88 2.78
C SER A 22 -19.63 -15.07 3.55
N SER A 23 -18.91 -15.68 4.50
CA SER A 23 -17.92 -14.99 5.34
C SER A 23 -16.57 -14.82 4.63
N CYS A 24 -16.19 -15.76 3.76
CA CYS A 24 -14.92 -15.69 3.01
C CYS A 24 -14.95 -14.70 1.85
N ALA A 25 -16.12 -14.38 1.29
CA ALA A 25 -16.23 -13.44 0.16
C ALA A 25 -15.89 -11.99 0.53
N LEU A 26 -15.97 -11.62 1.82
CA LEU A 26 -15.81 -10.24 2.27
C LEU A 26 -14.42 -9.89 2.82
N ILE A 27 -13.50 -10.87 2.88
CA ILE A 27 -12.17 -10.67 3.48
C ILE A 27 -11.12 -10.19 2.45
N VAL A 28 -11.43 -10.18 1.15
CA VAL A 28 -10.42 -9.96 0.08
C VAL A 28 -10.36 -8.51 -0.43
N SER A 29 -10.95 -7.55 0.28
CA SER A 29 -10.89 -6.15 -0.12
C SER A 29 -10.45 -5.26 1.02
N GLU A 30 -9.20 -5.44 1.45
CA GLU A 30 -8.47 -4.29 1.98
C GLU A 30 -8.38 -3.27 0.84
N PRO A 31 -8.96 -2.06 0.98
CA PRO A 31 -8.70 -1.00 0.02
C PRO A 31 -7.21 -0.71 0.12
N VAL A 32 -6.46 -1.08 -0.93
CA VAL A 32 -5.06 -0.70 -1.08
C VAL A 32 -5.04 0.82 -1.06
N HIS A 33 -4.67 1.39 0.09
CA HIS A 33 -4.63 2.83 0.23
C HIS A 33 -3.65 3.35 -0.83
N PRO A 34 -4.05 4.31 -1.68
CA PRO A 34 -3.18 4.82 -2.73
C PRO A 34 -1.92 5.39 -2.08
N ARG A 35 -0.80 4.69 -2.24
CA ARG A 35 0.47 5.12 -1.66
C ARG A 35 0.96 6.34 -2.40
N HIS A 36 0.80 7.51 -1.79
CA HIS A 36 1.33 8.75 -2.32
C HIS A 36 2.86 8.69 -2.41
N ARG A 37 3.37 9.11 -3.56
CA ARG A 37 4.79 9.27 -3.87
C ARG A 37 5.04 10.73 -4.18
N GLN A 38 6.26 11.19 -3.89
CA GLN A 38 6.71 12.53 -4.22
C GLN A 38 7.86 12.44 -5.22
N ARG A 39 7.87 13.32 -6.22
CA ARG A 39 9.00 13.53 -7.12
C ARG A 39 9.18 15.01 -7.41
N VAL A 40 10.38 15.39 -7.84
CA VAL A 40 10.64 16.71 -8.42
C VAL A 40 10.67 16.55 -9.94
N ILE A 41 9.92 17.38 -10.65
CA ILE A 41 9.95 17.46 -12.12
C ILE A 41 10.43 18.83 -12.54
N TRP A 42 11.08 18.92 -13.69
CA TRP A 42 11.54 20.17 -14.29
C TRP A 42 10.68 20.44 -15.53
N ILE A 43 10.07 21.61 -15.59
CA ILE A 43 9.28 22.08 -16.73
C ILE A 43 9.74 23.51 -17.02
N GLU A 44 10.24 23.77 -18.23
CA GLU A 44 10.64 25.13 -18.67
C GLU A 44 11.54 25.84 -17.63
N ASP A 45 12.57 25.12 -17.17
CA ASP A 45 13.56 25.58 -16.17
C ASP A 45 13.01 25.87 -14.76
N VAL A 46 11.74 25.55 -14.49
CA VAL A 46 11.13 25.62 -13.16
C VAL A 46 11.02 24.21 -12.56
N SER A 47 11.56 24.03 -11.35
CA SER A 47 11.37 22.79 -10.59
C SER A 47 10.01 22.79 -9.88
N TYR A 48 9.26 21.70 -10.00
CA TYR A 48 8.01 21.48 -9.30
C TYR A 48 8.10 20.26 -8.39
N ARG A 49 7.69 20.43 -7.14
CA ARG A 49 7.46 19.34 -6.20
C ARG A 49 6.08 18.75 -6.47
N GLN A 50 6.05 17.52 -6.97
CA GLN A 50 4.85 16.83 -7.38
C GLN A 50 4.54 15.67 -6.43
N VAL A 51 3.32 15.63 -5.88
CA VAL A 51 2.76 14.51 -5.13
C VAL A 51 1.78 13.77 -6.03
N TYR A 52 1.98 12.47 -6.21
CA TYR A 52 1.19 11.63 -7.11
C TYR A 52 0.96 10.24 -6.53
N TYR A 53 -0.01 9.50 -7.06
CA TYR A 53 -0.15 8.06 -6.83
C TYR A 53 -0.40 7.34 -8.16
N ILE A 54 -0.24 6.02 -8.17
CA ILE A 54 -0.50 5.19 -9.34
C ILE A 54 -1.81 4.45 -9.10
N HIS A 55 -2.76 4.58 -10.01
CA HIS A 55 -4.04 3.87 -9.97
C HIS A 55 -4.38 3.36 -11.37
N ASN A 56 -4.61 2.06 -11.51
CA ASN A 56 -4.89 1.40 -12.80
C ASN A 56 -3.89 1.77 -13.90
N ASN A 57 -2.58 1.71 -13.58
CA ASN A 57 -1.47 2.15 -14.45
C ASN A 57 -1.46 3.64 -14.84
N ASN A 58 -2.40 4.45 -14.34
CA ASN A 58 -2.42 5.88 -14.56
C ASN A 58 -1.73 6.61 -13.41
N VAL A 59 -0.97 7.65 -13.74
CA VAL A 59 -0.38 8.57 -12.76
C VAL A 59 -1.40 9.64 -12.44
N VAL A 60 -1.87 9.67 -11.20
CA VAL A 60 -2.78 10.72 -10.70
C VAL A 60 -2.00 11.71 -9.88
N ILE A 61 -2.02 12.97 -10.31
CA ILE A 61 -1.34 14.10 -9.66
C ILE A 61 -2.28 14.66 -8.60
N VAL A 62 -1.84 14.66 -7.34
CA VAL A 62 -2.64 15.17 -6.21
C VAL A 62 -2.31 16.63 -5.92
N SER A 63 -1.03 16.97 -6.01
CA SER A 63 -0.55 18.34 -5.82
C SER A 63 0.72 18.55 -6.63
N GLN A 64 0.90 19.77 -7.12
CA GLN A 64 2.09 20.22 -7.80
C GLN A 64 2.38 21.66 -7.36
N GLU A 65 3.47 21.85 -6.64
CA GLU A 65 3.88 23.17 -6.15
C GLU A 65 5.22 23.55 -6.77
N PRO A 66 5.40 24.80 -7.23
CA PRO A 66 6.71 25.27 -7.67
C PRO A 66 7.68 25.21 -6.49
N GLU A 67 8.78 24.49 -6.66
CA GLU A 67 9.82 24.36 -5.67
C GLU A 67 10.83 25.50 -5.86
N TYR A 68 10.55 26.64 -5.22
CA TYR A 68 11.56 27.67 -5.05
C TYR A 68 12.68 27.11 -4.18
N HIS A 69 13.87 26.97 -4.77
CA HIS A 69 15.05 26.44 -4.08
C HIS A 69 15.26 27.12 -2.73
N LYS A 70 14.90 26.42 -1.64
CA LYS A 70 15.49 26.75 -0.35
C LYS A 70 16.95 26.32 -0.44
N PRO A 71 17.92 27.19 -0.12
CA PRO A 71 19.33 26.83 -0.18
C PRO A 71 19.52 25.55 0.63
N HIS A 72 20.02 24.53 -0.07
CA HIS A 72 20.23 23.20 0.47
C HIS A 72 21.09 23.35 1.72
N LYS A 73 20.49 23.23 2.92
CA LYS A 73 21.27 23.26 4.17
C LYS A 73 22.31 22.16 4.05
N ASN A 74 23.57 22.55 3.94
CA ASN A 74 24.74 21.68 3.91
C ASN A 74 24.57 20.58 4.97
N LYS A 75 24.16 19.38 4.55
CA LYS A 75 24.26 18.20 5.39
C LYS A 75 25.75 17.96 5.53
N LYS A 76 26.30 18.30 6.69
CA LYS A 76 27.67 17.93 7.07
C LYS A 76 27.86 16.44 6.76
N PRO A 77 28.99 16.03 6.16
CA PRO A 77 29.26 14.62 5.94
C PRO A 77 29.18 13.89 7.28
N LYS A 78 28.34 12.86 7.32
CA LYS A 78 28.21 11.95 8.46
C LYS A 78 29.56 11.25 8.60
N GLY A 79 30.32 11.61 9.64
CA GLY A 79 31.65 11.07 9.91
C GLY A 79 31.64 9.55 9.84
N ASN A 80 32.52 9.03 9.00
CA ASN A 80 32.82 7.63 8.84
C ASN A 80 33.63 7.17 10.06
N ASN A 81 32.98 6.70 11.12
CA ASN A 81 33.67 5.93 12.16
C ASN A 81 33.76 4.47 11.69
N GLY A 82 34.76 4.23 10.86
CA GLY A 82 35.23 2.89 10.54
C GLY A 82 35.79 2.22 11.79
N ASN A 83 35.37 0.97 11.98
CA ASN A 83 36.04 -0.06 12.76
C ASN A 83 37.56 -0.01 12.58
N HIS A 84 38.30 -0.01 13.68
CA HIS A 84 39.60 -0.67 13.76
C HIS A 84 39.67 -1.49 15.05
N HIS A 85 39.27 -2.76 14.93
CA HIS A 85 39.76 -3.85 15.76
C HIS A 85 40.83 -4.60 14.95
N GLY A 86 41.91 -5.00 15.63
CA GLY A 86 43.08 -5.69 15.08
C GLY A 86 44.29 -4.76 15.17
N HIS A 87 45.33 -5.02 15.96
CA HIS A 87 45.94 -6.29 16.33
C HIS A 87 46.78 -6.13 17.61
#